data_AF-A0A8S2FLR6-F1
#
_entry.id   AF-A0A8S2FLR6-F1
#
_cell.length_a   1.000
_cell.length_b   1.000
_cell.length_c   1.000
_cell.angle_alpha   90.00
_cell.angle_beta   90.00
_cell.angle_gamma   90.00
#
_symmetry.space_group_name_H-M   'P 1'
#
loop_
_entity.id
_entity.type
_entity.pdbx_description
1 polymer ?
#
loop_
_entity_poly.entity_id
_entity_poly.type
_entity_poly.pdbx_seq_one_letter_code
_entity_poly.pdbx_strand_id
1 'polypeptide(L)'
;MDHYEGEYSSTYKGSHIFRSITKYIGLPVDQFNFILAQTVALILAICFRRYLPPKPENTIKRHLLSAFIGIAIAQFCFGQQVWHLIIQSSVSYLILYMIKPKYSYLVVFVFCMLYLSFIHIYRIIFDYGNYTLDVSGALMINTQKLTALAFSFYDGYRSTKRKTQDNNVENILNDDQKQQMLIKLPDPIEFLSYVFYFHGICVGPLCFYKDYIDYVEGKNLLIIPTNQNISQNSNSLSSTKDDEQQYRNLPLEQRQPSTFWPVFTKVLQASFWAYILLKFSGNNSIEYNISDEMVNSPFFKRVRYLWFSLFCHRAK
;
A
#
# COMPACT_ATOMS: atom_id res chain seq x y z
N MET A 1 22.21 12.13 -29.47
CA MET A 1 21.59 11.31 -28.41
C MET A 1 22.15 11.64 -27.03
N ASP A 2 23.42 12.03 -26.93
CA ASP A 2 24.08 12.32 -25.64
C ASP A 2 23.62 13.60 -24.91
N HIS A 3 22.97 14.55 -25.61
CA HIS A 3 22.48 15.78 -24.98
C HIS A 3 21.18 15.62 -24.18
N TYR A 4 20.41 14.53 -24.38
CA TYR A 4 19.15 14.30 -23.66
C TYR A 4 19.30 13.45 -22.39
N GLU A 5 20.35 12.62 -22.27
CA GLU A 5 20.57 11.78 -21.06
C GLU A 5 21.15 12.55 -19.87
N GLY A 6 21.78 13.71 -20.11
CA GLY A 6 22.37 14.54 -19.05
C GLY A 6 21.33 15.19 -18.12
N GLU A 7 20.13 15.46 -18.64
CA GLU A 7 19.11 16.25 -17.95
C GLU A 7 18.22 15.40 -17.02
N TYR A 8 17.78 14.22 -17.47
CA TYR A 8 16.99 13.27 -16.67
C TYR A 8 17.72 12.76 -15.42
N SER A 9 19.05 12.71 -15.48
CA SER A 9 19.89 12.31 -14.35
C SER A 9 19.94 13.35 -13.23
N SER A 10 19.64 14.63 -13.48
CA SER A 10 19.88 15.70 -12.50
C SER A 10 18.71 15.91 -11.53
N THR A 11 17.50 15.49 -11.90
CA THR A 11 16.27 15.78 -11.14
C THR A 11 15.90 14.68 -10.14
N TYR A 12 16.36 13.44 -10.34
CA TYR A 12 16.05 12.33 -9.44
C TYR A 12 16.81 12.45 -8.11
N LYS A 13 16.06 12.52 -7.01
CA LYS A 13 16.60 12.75 -5.66
C LYS A 13 16.94 11.48 -4.87
N GLY A 14 16.64 10.29 -5.40
CA GLY A 14 16.95 9.01 -4.77
C GLY A 14 18.41 8.58 -4.95
N SER A 15 18.68 7.30 -4.70
CA SER A 15 20.05 6.76 -4.75
C SER A 15 20.63 6.71 -6.17
N HIS A 16 21.87 7.15 -6.36
CA HIS A 16 22.59 7.08 -7.65
C HIS A 16 23.63 5.95 -7.71
N ILE A 17 23.67 5.07 -6.70
CA ILE A 17 24.70 4.03 -6.54
C ILE A 17 24.78 3.11 -7.78
N PHE A 18 23.65 2.77 -8.39
CA PHE A 18 23.57 1.81 -9.48
C PHE A 18 23.63 2.42 -10.88
N ARG A 19 23.97 3.71 -11.00
CA ARG A 19 23.99 4.44 -12.29
C ARG A 19 24.83 3.75 -13.37
N SER A 20 25.92 3.08 -12.99
CA SER A 20 26.74 2.33 -13.95
C SER A 20 26.00 1.13 -14.53
N ILE A 21 25.28 0.39 -13.69
CA ILE A 21 24.52 -0.81 -14.09
C ILE A 21 23.33 -0.41 -14.97
N THR A 22 22.63 0.65 -14.62
CA THR A 22 21.43 1.09 -15.35
C THR A 22 21.76 1.54 -16.78
N LYS A 23 22.94 2.13 -17.01
CA LYS A 23 23.45 2.46 -18.35
C LYS A 23 23.63 1.22 -19.23
N TYR A 24 24.09 0.10 -18.66
CA TYR A 24 24.22 -1.15 -19.42
C TYR A 24 22.87 -1.80 -19.73
N ILE A 25 21.89 -1.64 -18.83
CA ILE A 25 20.55 -2.23 -18.98
C ILE A 25 19.64 -1.35 -19.88
N GLY A 26 19.96 -0.06 -20.01
CA GLY A 26 19.13 0.89 -20.76
C GLY A 26 17.86 1.31 -20.02
N LEU A 27 17.83 1.21 -18.69
CA LEU A 27 16.70 1.62 -17.85
C LEU A 27 17.01 2.93 -17.11
N PRO A 28 16.01 3.82 -16.92
CA PRO A 28 16.12 4.95 -16.00
C PRO A 28 16.47 4.52 -14.58
N VAL A 29 17.31 5.31 -13.89
CA VAL A 29 17.86 4.98 -12.56
C VAL A 29 16.77 4.82 -11.50
N ASP A 30 15.78 5.70 -11.55
CA ASP A 30 14.62 5.74 -10.68
C ASP A 30 13.73 4.50 -10.82
N GLN A 31 13.45 4.07 -12.05
CA GLN A 31 12.69 2.85 -12.33
C GLN A 31 13.44 1.60 -11.86
N PHE A 32 14.75 1.54 -12.14
CA PHE A 32 15.60 0.44 -11.69
C PHE A 32 15.64 0.33 -10.15
N ASN A 33 15.87 1.45 -9.46
CA ASN A 33 15.87 1.49 -8.00
C ASN A 33 14.54 1.02 -7.42
N PHE A 34 13.43 1.45 -8.03
CA PHE A 34 12.11 1.04 -7.59
C PHE A 34 11.88 -0.47 -7.73
N ILE A 35 12.22 -1.06 -8.89
CA ILE A 35 12.11 -2.52 -9.13
C ILE A 35 13.01 -3.29 -8.17
N LEU A 36 14.25 -2.82 -7.98
CA LEU A 36 15.20 -3.41 -7.04
C LEU A 36 14.64 -3.38 -5.61
N ALA A 37 14.11 -2.24 -5.18
CA ALA A 37 13.50 -2.08 -3.88
C ALA A 37 12.31 -3.03 -3.67
N GLN A 38 11.43 -3.21 -4.67
CA GLN A 38 10.32 -4.16 -4.58
C GLN A 38 10.80 -5.62 -4.51
N THR A 39 11.84 -5.96 -5.26
CA THR A 39 12.42 -7.31 -5.24
C THR A 39 13.08 -7.61 -3.89
N VAL A 40 13.84 -6.64 -3.36
CA VAL A 40 14.43 -6.72 -2.02
C VAL A 40 13.34 -6.80 -0.95
N ALA A 41 12.27 -6.02 -1.05
CA ALA A 41 11.12 -6.11 -0.14
C ALA A 41 10.48 -7.50 -0.16
N LEU A 42 10.33 -8.13 -1.33
CA LEU A 42 9.80 -9.49 -1.46
C LEU A 42 10.71 -10.52 -0.77
N ILE A 43 12.02 -10.45 -0.99
CA ILE A 43 12.99 -11.35 -0.35
C ILE A 43 12.98 -11.15 1.17
N LEU A 44 12.99 -9.89 1.61
CA LEU A 44 12.90 -9.52 3.03
C LEU A 44 11.58 -9.98 3.66
N ALA A 45 10.47 -10.04 2.92
CA ALA A 45 9.20 -10.58 3.41
C ALA A 45 9.31 -12.06 3.80
N ILE A 46 10.02 -12.84 2.98
CA ILE A 46 10.29 -14.27 3.23
C ILE A 46 11.17 -14.41 4.48
N CYS A 47 12.24 -13.61 4.58
CA CYS A 47 13.11 -13.57 5.76
C CYS A 47 12.35 -13.14 7.02
N PHE A 48 11.54 -12.08 6.94
CA PHE A 48 10.74 -11.55 8.02
C PHE A 48 9.78 -12.61 8.58
N ARG A 49 9.12 -13.36 7.70
CA ARG A 49 8.24 -14.46 8.09
C ARG A 49 9.01 -15.62 8.74
N ARG A 50 10.18 -15.98 8.20
CA ARG A 50 10.97 -17.14 8.66
C ARG A 50 11.66 -16.87 10.01
N TYR A 51 12.26 -15.70 10.17
CA TYR A 51 13.07 -15.37 11.36
C TYR A 51 12.26 -14.70 12.47
N LEU A 52 11.14 -14.05 12.15
CA LEU A 52 10.34 -13.28 13.11
C LEU A 52 8.87 -13.73 13.07
N PRO A 53 8.56 -14.97 13.52
CA PRO A 53 7.20 -15.49 13.48
C PRO A 53 6.26 -14.68 14.40
N PRO A 54 4.95 -14.62 14.06
CA PRO A 54 3.91 -13.93 14.82
C PRO A 54 3.72 -14.55 16.21
N LYS A 55 4.48 -14.04 17.17
CA LYS A 55 4.39 -14.36 18.59
C LYS A 55 4.29 -13.06 19.38
N PRO A 56 3.60 -13.06 20.52
CA PRO A 56 3.45 -11.86 21.36
C PRO A 56 4.79 -11.19 21.69
N GLU A 57 5.82 -11.98 22.00
CA GLU A 57 7.20 -11.53 22.28
C GLU A 57 7.88 -10.80 21.10
N ASN A 58 7.45 -11.09 19.88
CA ASN A 58 8.04 -10.55 18.66
C ASN A 58 7.26 -9.35 18.11
N THR A 59 6.07 -9.04 18.63
CA THR A 59 5.18 -8.00 18.07
C THR A 59 5.87 -6.65 17.93
N ILE A 60 6.49 -6.17 19.01
CA ILE A 60 7.22 -4.88 19.01
C ILE A 60 8.40 -4.94 18.04
N LYS A 61 9.17 -6.05 18.03
CA LYS A 61 10.29 -6.25 17.10
C LYS A 61 9.82 -6.21 15.64
N ARG A 62 8.69 -6.84 15.34
CA ARG A 62 8.07 -6.84 14.01
C ARG A 62 7.66 -5.44 13.59
N HIS A 63 7.06 -4.66 14.49
CA HIS A 63 6.73 -3.26 14.20
C HIS A 63 7.97 -2.41 13.92
N LEU A 64 8.97 -2.45 14.81
CA LEU A 64 10.18 -1.65 14.65
C LEU A 64 10.95 -2.04 13.38
N LEU A 65 11.14 -3.34 13.14
CA LEU A 65 11.84 -3.82 11.95
C LEU A 65 11.08 -3.47 10.67
N SER A 66 9.76 -3.64 10.66
CA SER A 66 8.93 -3.30 9.50
C SER A 66 9.00 -1.81 9.15
N ALA A 67 8.91 -0.93 10.17
CA ALA A 67 9.02 0.51 10.01
C ALA A 67 10.43 0.92 9.53
N PHE A 68 11.47 0.37 10.16
CA PHE A 68 12.85 0.68 9.84
C PHE A 68 13.20 0.31 8.39
N ILE A 69 12.87 -0.91 7.97
CA ILE A 69 13.11 -1.35 6.59
C ILE A 69 12.30 -0.50 5.61
N GLY A 70 11.05 -0.17 5.92
CA GLY A 70 10.22 0.64 5.02
C GLY A 70 10.73 2.07 4.87
N ILE A 71 11.20 2.70 5.95
CA ILE A 71 11.86 4.01 5.89
C ILE A 71 13.15 3.91 5.07
N ALA A 72 13.96 2.87 5.26
CA ALA A 72 15.20 2.67 4.49
C ALA A 72 14.91 2.50 2.98
N ILE A 73 13.89 1.73 2.63
CA ILE A 73 13.45 1.56 1.23
C ILE A 73 12.93 2.89 0.66
N ALA A 74 12.09 3.61 1.40
CA ALA A 74 11.59 4.90 0.96
C ALA A 74 12.73 5.91 0.74
N GLN A 75 13.71 5.93 1.66
CA GLN A 75 14.88 6.81 1.56
C GLN A 75 15.76 6.44 0.35
N PHE A 76 15.91 5.14 0.07
CA PHE A 76 16.63 4.67 -1.10
C PHE A 76 15.95 5.10 -2.41
N CYS A 77 14.62 4.98 -2.49
CA CYS A 77 13.85 5.30 -3.69
C CYS A 77 13.61 6.81 -3.91
N PHE A 78 13.37 7.59 -2.85
CA PHE A 78 12.91 8.98 -2.95
C PHE A 78 13.87 9.99 -2.33
N GLY A 79 14.92 9.54 -1.64
CA GLY A 79 15.88 10.41 -0.95
C GLY A 79 15.20 11.31 0.06
N GLN A 80 15.60 12.59 0.10
CA GLN A 80 15.09 13.56 1.08
C GLN A 80 13.57 13.79 1.00
N GLN A 81 12.91 13.42 -0.09
CA GLN A 81 11.47 13.62 -0.23
C GLN A 81 10.64 12.77 0.75
N VAL A 82 11.23 11.75 1.39
CA VAL A 82 10.58 10.96 2.46
C VAL A 82 10.07 11.84 3.60
N TRP A 83 10.64 13.02 3.81
CA TRP A 83 10.12 13.99 4.78
C TRP A 83 8.65 14.34 4.55
N HIS A 84 8.16 14.34 3.31
CA HIS A 84 6.74 14.56 3.01
C HIS A 84 5.84 13.46 3.61
N LEU A 85 6.28 12.20 3.53
CA LEU A 85 5.57 11.07 4.14
C LEU A 85 5.55 11.19 5.67
N ILE A 86 6.69 11.56 6.25
CA ILE A 86 6.82 11.72 7.71
C ILE A 86 5.92 12.87 8.19
N ILE A 87 6.02 14.05 7.57
CA ILE A 87 5.23 15.24 7.96
C ILE A 87 3.74 14.95 7.85
N GLN A 88 3.28 14.39 6.72
CA GLN A 88 1.87 14.09 6.53
C GLN A 88 1.34 13.11 7.60
N SER A 89 2.11 12.06 7.89
CA SER A 89 1.73 11.05 8.88
C SER A 89 1.75 11.57 10.31
N SER A 90 2.78 12.35 10.68
CA SER A 90 2.90 12.95 12.01
C SER A 90 1.77 13.94 12.30
N VAL A 91 1.47 14.84 11.36
CA VAL A 91 0.37 15.81 11.52
C VAL A 91 -0.98 15.10 11.60
N SER A 92 -1.20 14.08 10.77
CA SER A 92 -2.45 13.31 10.79
C SER A 92 -2.65 12.56 12.12
N TYR A 93 -1.59 11.96 12.67
CA TYR A 93 -1.65 11.31 13.98
C TYR A 93 -1.93 12.32 15.10
N LEU A 94 -1.29 13.49 15.07
CA LEU A 94 -1.52 14.54 16.04
C LEU A 94 -2.98 15.03 16.00
N ILE A 95 -3.56 15.20 14.81
CA ILE A 95 -4.98 15.54 14.64
C ILE A 95 -5.88 14.46 15.26
N LEU A 96 -5.60 13.17 15.01
CA LEU A 96 -6.36 12.06 15.58
C LEU A 96 -6.27 12.00 17.11
N TYR A 97 -5.12 12.38 17.67
CA TYR A 97 -4.89 12.40 19.11
C TYR A 97 -5.54 13.60 19.80
N MET A 98 -5.46 14.80 19.22
CA MET A 98 -5.94 16.04 19.85
C MET A 98 -7.42 16.34 19.61
N ILE A 99 -7.98 15.96 18.46
CA ILE A 99 -9.36 16.29 18.09
C ILE A 99 -10.30 15.15 18.49
N LYS A 100 -11.50 15.50 18.97
CA LYS A 100 -12.55 14.51 19.28
C LYS A 100 -12.86 13.62 18.06
N PRO A 101 -13.04 12.30 18.24
CA PRO A 101 -13.30 11.35 17.14
C PRO A 101 -14.44 11.75 16.20
N LYS A 102 -15.45 12.46 16.73
CA LYS A 102 -16.59 12.99 15.95
C LYS A 102 -16.18 13.87 14.76
N TYR A 103 -15.07 14.60 14.85
CA TYR A 103 -14.63 15.55 13.82
C TYR A 103 -13.26 15.23 13.24
N SER A 104 -12.44 14.44 13.94
CA SER A 104 -11.05 14.18 13.54
C SER A 104 -10.94 13.56 12.14
N TYR A 105 -11.86 12.66 11.75
CA TYR A 105 -11.82 12.01 10.44
C TYR A 105 -11.90 12.99 9.27
N LEU A 106 -12.77 14.00 9.35
CA LEU A 106 -12.95 14.98 8.29
C LEU A 106 -11.76 15.94 8.24
N VAL A 107 -11.23 16.33 9.41
CA VAL A 107 -10.04 17.20 9.48
C VAL A 107 -8.81 16.50 8.90
N VAL A 108 -8.58 15.22 9.24
CA VAL A 108 -7.50 14.41 8.64
C VAL A 108 -7.70 14.27 7.14
N PHE A 109 -8.93 13.98 6.70
CA PHE A 109 -9.24 13.85 5.27
C PHE A 109 -8.90 15.12 4.48
N VAL A 110 -9.39 16.27 4.94
CA VAL A 110 -9.14 17.56 4.30
C VAL A 110 -7.65 17.89 4.31
N PHE A 111 -6.98 17.71 5.46
CA PHE A 111 -5.53 17.93 5.56
C PHE A 111 -4.74 17.07 4.56
N CYS A 112 -4.99 15.75 4.54
CA CYS A 112 -4.26 14.84 3.65
C CYS A 112 -4.51 15.15 2.17
N MET A 113 -5.77 15.42 1.78
CA MET A 113 -6.10 15.77 0.40
C MET A 113 -5.48 17.09 -0.02
N LEU A 114 -5.50 18.11 0.84
CA LEU A 114 -4.87 19.41 0.56
C LEU A 114 -3.34 19.28 0.46
N TYR A 115 -2.73 18.52 1.37
CA TYR A 115 -1.28 18.29 1.36
C TYR A 115 -0.84 17.57 0.08
N LEU A 116 -1.53 16.49 -0.28
CA LEU A 116 -1.28 15.76 -1.53
C LEU A 116 -1.49 16.65 -2.77
N SER A 117 -2.56 17.46 -2.78
CA SER A 117 -2.85 18.40 -3.87
C SER A 117 -1.75 19.45 -4.02
N PHE A 118 -1.26 20.00 -2.91
CA PHE A 118 -0.17 20.97 -2.91
C PHE A 118 1.11 20.37 -3.52
N ILE A 119 1.47 19.13 -3.16
CA ILE A 119 2.65 18.45 -3.74
C ILE A 119 2.46 18.18 -5.24
N HIS A 120 1.27 17.78 -5.68
CA HIS A 120 1.00 17.61 -7.11
C HIS A 120 1.05 18.93 -7.89
N ILE A 121 0.49 20.01 -7.34
CA ILE A 121 0.56 21.35 -7.95
C ILE A 121 2.00 21.83 -8.01
N TYR A 122 2.76 21.68 -6.92
CA TYR A 122 4.19 21.99 -6.88
C TYR A 122 4.95 21.24 -7.98
N ARG A 123 4.68 19.93 -8.13
CA ARG A 123 5.30 19.12 -9.18
C ARG A 123 4.93 19.60 -10.59
N ILE A 124 3.68 19.99 -10.83
CA ILE A 124 3.25 20.53 -12.13
C ILE A 124 3.98 21.84 -12.45
N ILE A 125 4.22 22.71 -11.45
CA ILE A 125 4.85 24.01 -11.67
C ILE A 125 6.36 23.89 -11.87
N PHE A 126 7.03 23.07 -11.06
CA PHE A 126 8.50 23.04 -10.99
C PHE A 126 9.16 21.85 -11.70
N ASP A 127 8.40 20.81 -12.04
CA ASP A 127 8.90 19.57 -12.63
C ASP A 127 7.97 19.10 -13.78
N TYR A 128 7.53 20.06 -14.60
CA TYR A 128 6.59 19.81 -15.69
C TYR A 128 7.22 18.95 -16.78
N GLY A 129 6.53 17.87 -17.19
CA GLY A 129 6.94 17.02 -18.30
C GLY A 129 8.01 15.96 -17.98
N ASN A 130 8.50 15.91 -16.73
CA ASN A 130 9.42 14.86 -16.29
C ASN A 130 8.67 13.63 -15.78
N TYR A 131 8.96 12.48 -16.38
CA TYR A 131 8.38 11.18 -16.03
C TYR A 131 9.14 10.45 -14.92
N THR A 132 9.95 11.16 -14.14
CA THR A 132 10.74 10.58 -13.05
C THR A 132 9.84 10.09 -11.92
N LEU A 133 10.21 8.97 -11.32
CA LEU A 133 9.53 8.42 -10.17
C LEU A 133 9.79 9.31 -8.95
N ASP A 134 8.72 9.80 -8.35
CA ASP A 134 8.71 10.81 -7.29
C ASP A 134 7.89 10.34 -6.09
N VAL A 135 8.13 10.96 -4.93
CA VAL A 135 7.43 10.64 -3.68
C VAL A 135 5.91 10.79 -3.79
N SER A 136 5.39 11.58 -4.74
CA SER A 136 3.94 11.79 -4.91
C SER A 136 3.15 10.46 -5.01
N GLY A 137 3.74 9.42 -5.62
CA GLY A 137 3.12 8.09 -5.69
C GLY A 137 2.97 7.43 -4.32
N ALA A 138 4.04 7.43 -3.52
CA ALA A 138 4.00 6.93 -2.15
C ALA A 138 3.08 7.79 -1.26
N LEU A 139 3.04 9.10 -1.49
CA LEU A 139 2.20 10.06 -0.77
C LEU A 139 0.70 9.79 -1.02
N MET A 140 0.34 9.34 -2.21
CA MET A 140 -1.02 8.93 -2.53
C MET A 140 -1.46 7.73 -1.69
N ILE A 141 -0.63 6.68 -1.61
CA ILE A 141 -0.90 5.50 -0.78
C ILE A 141 -0.96 5.89 0.71
N ASN A 142 -0.04 6.74 1.15
CA ASN A 142 -0.04 7.25 2.53
C ASN A 142 -1.33 8.02 2.85
N THR A 143 -1.80 8.87 1.94
CA THR A 143 -3.07 9.59 2.05
C THR A 143 -4.25 8.62 2.23
N GLN A 144 -4.32 7.58 1.40
CA GLN A 144 -5.37 6.57 1.51
C GLN A 144 -5.32 5.85 2.87
N LYS A 145 -4.14 5.47 3.35
CA LYS A 145 -3.95 4.80 4.65
C LYS A 145 -4.38 5.68 5.83
N LEU A 146 -3.94 6.94 5.85
CA LEU A 146 -4.23 7.87 6.93
C LEU A 146 -5.72 8.24 7.00
N THR A 147 -6.33 8.48 5.84
CA THR A 147 -7.77 8.77 5.76
C THR A 147 -8.60 7.55 6.13
N ALA A 148 -8.26 6.36 5.62
CA ALA A 148 -8.93 5.12 5.99
C ALA A 148 -8.86 4.85 7.51
N LEU A 149 -7.68 5.01 8.12
CA LEU A 149 -7.51 4.89 9.57
C LEU A 149 -8.43 5.87 10.33
N ALA A 150 -8.51 7.11 9.87
CA ALA A 150 -9.34 8.14 10.50
C ALA A 150 -10.84 7.83 10.42
N PHE A 151 -11.31 7.33 9.26
CA PHE A 151 -12.68 6.85 9.10
C PHE A 151 -12.97 5.60 9.95
N SER A 152 -12.06 4.62 9.98
CA SER A 152 -12.16 3.44 10.85
C SER A 152 -12.29 3.83 12.33
N PHE A 153 -11.55 4.85 12.77
CA PHE A 153 -11.63 5.36 14.13
C PHE A 153 -12.97 6.07 14.43
N TYR A 154 -13.49 6.83 13.46
CA TYR A 154 -14.82 7.43 13.57
C TYR A 154 -15.94 6.37 13.62
N ASP A 155 -15.86 5.32 12.82
CA ASP A 155 -16.82 4.22 12.82
C ASP A 155 -16.84 3.49 14.17
N GLY A 156 -15.67 3.29 14.79
CA GLY A 156 -15.56 2.76 16.16
C GLY A 156 -16.20 3.66 17.21
N TYR A 157 -15.98 4.98 17.12
CA TYR A 157 -16.65 5.96 17.99
C TYR A 157 -18.19 5.92 17.84
N ARG A 158 -18.69 5.85 16.60
CA ARG A 158 -20.13 5.79 16.29
C ARG A 158 -20.77 4.52 16.87
N SER A 159 -20.07 3.40 16.78
CA SER A 159 -20.49 2.11 17.36
C SER A 159 -20.62 2.19 18.88
N THR A 160 -19.59 2.67 19.58
CA THR A 160 -19.58 2.75 21.05
C THR A 160 -20.64 3.70 21.62
N LYS A 161 -20.74 4.91 21.06
CA LYS A 161 -21.64 5.94 21.60
C LYS A 161 -23.12 5.55 21.55
N ARG A 162 -23.55 4.85 20.49
CA ARG A 162 -24.96 4.49 20.32
C ARG A 162 -25.36 3.22 21.06
N LYS A 163 -24.43 2.29 21.29
CA LYS A 163 -24.64 1.21 22.28
C LYS A 163 -24.99 1.75 23.67
N THR A 164 -24.43 2.91 24.05
CA THR A 164 -24.74 3.56 25.33
C THR A 164 -26.10 4.30 25.32
N GLN A 165 -26.64 4.66 24.15
CA GLN A 165 -27.88 5.44 24.04
C GLN A 165 -29.12 4.58 23.74
N ASP A 166 -28.98 3.42 23.10
CA ASP A 166 -30.11 2.55 22.74
C ASP A 166 -29.65 1.10 22.58
N ASN A 167 -30.16 0.18 23.41
CA ASN A 167 -29.78 -1.24 23.40
C ASN A 167 -30.33 -2.02 22.19
N ASN A 168 -31.22 -1.42 21.38
CA ASN A 168 -31.99 -2.10 20.33
C ASN A 168 -31.65 -1.66 18.89
N VAL A 169 -30.63 -0.83 18.66
CA VAL A 169 -30.28 -0.38 17.30
C VAL A 169 -29.26 -1.34 16.68
N GLU A 170 -29.77 -2.45 16.14
CA GLU A 170 -28.99 -3.33 15.27
C GLU A 170 -28.60 -2.58 13.98
N ASN A 171 -27.29 -2.60 13.69
CA ASN A 171 -26.70 -2.48 12.35
C ASN A 171 -26.93 -1.18 11.55
N ILE A 172 -26.20 -0.11 11.91
CA ILE A 172 -26.04 1.09 11.06
C ILE A 172 -24.71 1.14 10.31
N LEU A 173 -23.79 0.22 10.61
CA LEU A 173 -22.51 0.05 9.92
C LEU A 173 -22.65 -1.09 8.91
N ASN A 174 -22.10 -0.92 7.72
CA ASN A 174 -21.97 -2.03 6.78
C ASN A 174 -20.99 -3.07 7.35
N ASP A 175 -21.06 -4.31 6.87
CA ASP A 175 -20.24 -5.40 7.42
C ASP A 175 -18.74 -5.12 7.28
N ASP A 176 -18.30 -4.54 6.17
CA ASP A 176 -16.92 -4.09 5.97
C ASP A 176 -16.50 -3.03 7.01
N GLN A 177 -17.39 -2.09 7.34
CA GLN A 177 -17.12 -1.06 8.33
C GLN A 177 -17.02 -1.67 9.74
N LYS A 178 -17.86 -2.65 10.07
CA LYS A 178 -17.77 -3.36 11.35
C LYS A 178 -16.47 -4.15 11.46
N GLN A 179 -16.04 -4.78 10.36
CA GLN A 179 -14.77 -5.49 10.33
C GLN A 179 -13.62 -4.52 10.56
N GLN A 180 -13.60 -3.38 9.85
CA GLN A 180 -12.47 -2.44 9.87
C GLN A 180 -12.55 -1.35 10.95
N MET A 181 -13.58 -1.34 11.80
CA MET A 181 -13.74 -0.31 12.84
C MET A 181 -12.61 -0.37 13.88
N LEU A 182 -12.25 0.80 14.37
CA LEU A 182 -11.19 0.95 15.37
C LEU A 182 -11.71 1.66 16.62
N ILE A 183 -11.70 0.96 17.76
CA ILE A 183 -12.23 1.50 19.03
C ILE A 183 -11.19 2.38 19.75
N LYS A 184 -9.91 1.98 19.71
CA LYS A 184 -8.79 2.67 20.36
C LYS A 184 -7.81 3.14 19.29
N LEU A 185 -7.29 4.36 19.44
CA LEU A 185 -6.22 4.87 18.58
C LEU A 185 -4.97 3.96 18.69
N PRO A 186 -4.24 3.72 17.58
CA PRO A 186 -2.99 2.95 17.60
C PRO A 186 -1.95 3.62 18.50
N ASP A 187 -1.12 2.81 19.15
CA ASP A 187 0.05 3.34 19.85
C ASP A 187 1.04 3.91 18.82
N PRO A 188 1.89 4.90 19.16
CA PRO A 188 2.73 5.59 18.18
C PRO A 188 3.64 4.66 17.35
N ILE A 189 4.13 3.58 17.96
CA ILE A 189 4.98 2.59 17.30
C ILE A 189 4.17 1.75 16.30
N GLU A 190 2.95 1.34 16.67
CA GLU A 190 2.04 0.61 15.78
C GLU A 190 1.63 1.48 14.59
N PHE A 191 1.31 2.75 14.86
CA PHE A 191 1.00 3.74 13.83
C PHE A 191 2.18 3.94 12.87
N LEU A 192 3.38 4.19 13.41
CA LEU A 192 4.58 4.38 12.59
C LEU A 192 4.85 3.16 11.71
N SER A 193 4.70 1.96 12.28
CA SER A 193 4.91 0.73 11.53
C SER A 193 3.82 0.45 10.50
N TYR A 194 2.57 0.82 10.79
CA TYR A 194 1.49 0.79 9.80
C TYR A 194 1.76 1.76 8.65
N VAL A 195 2.20 2.98 8.92
CA VAL A 195 2.51 3.96 7.88
C VAL A 195 3.69 3.49 7.02
N PHE A 196 4.76 3.00 7.65
CA PHE A 196 6.02 2.69 7.00
C PHE A 196 6.31 1.18 6.86
N TYR A 197 5.30 0.32 6.71
CA TYR A 197 5.60 -1.10 6.46
C TYR A 197 6.23 -1.29 5.08
N PHE A 198 7.33 -2.03 5.05
CA PHE A 198 8.19 -2.17 3.88
C PHE A 198 7.52 -2.80 2.65
N HIS A 199 6.50 -3.63 2.85
CA HIS A 199 5.79 -4.32 1.75
C HIS A 199 4.89 -3.41 0.89
N GLY A 200 4.56 -2.20 1.36
CA GLY A 200 3.58 -1.34 0.69
C GLY A 200 3.77 0.14 0.91
N ILE A 201 4.99 0.55 1.26
CA ILE A 201 5.35 1.97 1.42
C ILE A 201 5.42 2.70 0.07
N CYS A 202 5.93 2.03 -0.97
CA CYS A 202 6.13 2.65 -2.28
C CYS A 202 4.94 2.43 -3.23
N VAL A 203 4.36 1.23 -3.21
CA VAL A 203 3.21 0.84 -4.04
C VAL A 203 2.52 -0.35 -3.40
N GLY A 204 1.21 -0.43 -3.58
CA GLY A 204 0.42 -1.58 -3.15
C GLY A 204 -1.06 -1.22 -3.09
N PRO A 205 -1.94 -2.22 -3.00
CA PRO A 205 -3.32 -1.96 -2.64
C PRO A 205 -3.38 -1.32 -1.24
N LEU A 206 -4.42 -0.53 -1.00
CA LEU A 206 -4.71 -0.02 0.34
C LEU A 206 -4.87 -1.19 1.32
N CYS A 207 -4.05 -1.20 2.37
CA CYS A 207 -4.18 -2.11 3.50
C CYS A 207 -4.80 -1.33 4.66
N PHE A 208 -5.93 -1.80 5.18
CA PHE A 208 -6.54 -1.18 6.35
C PHE A 208 -5.69 -1.45 7.61
N TYR A 209 -5.79 -0.56 8.59
CA TYR A 209 -5.02 -0.67 9.82
C TYR A 209 -5.26 -1.99 10.56
N LYS A 210 -6.51 -2.47 10.57
CA LYS A 210 -6.86 -3.71 11.26
C LYS A 210 -6.22 -4.93 10.61
N ASP A 211 -6.28 -5.02 9.29
CA ASP A 211 -5.63 -6.11 8.55
C ASP A 211 -4.11 -6.12 8.79
N TYR A 212 -3.51 -4.93 8.88
CA TYR A 212 -2.10 -4.76 9.18
C TYR A 212 -1.74 -5.23 10.60
N ILE A 213 -2.48 -4.81 11.63
CA ILE A 213 -2.19 -5.25 13.01
C ILE A 213 -2.43 -6.75 13.16
N ASP A 214 -3.47 -7.29 12.54
CA ASP A 214 -3.76 -8.72 12.54
C ASP A 214 -2.64 -9.52 11.87
N TYR A 215 -2.01 -8.98 10.82
CA TYR A 215 -0.81 -9.55 10.20
C TYR A 215 0.42 -9.50 11.12
N VAL A 216 0.65 -8.40 11.85
CA VAL A 216 1.80 -8.24 12.75
C VAL A 216 1.66 -9.06 14.04
N GLU A 217 0.44 -9.29 14.50
CA GLU A 217 0.17 -10.15 15.66
C GLU A 217 -0.06 -11.62 15.26
N GLY A 218 -0.35 -11.86 13.98
CA GLY A 218 -0.72 -13.17 13.42
C GLY A 218 -2.10 -13.65 13.87
N LYS A 219 -3.03 -12.72 14.10
CA LYS A 219 -4.45 -13.02 14.30
C LYS A 219 -5.11 -13.47 13.02
N ASN A 220 -4.66 -12.96 11.87
CA ASN A 220 -5.11 -13.37 10.53
C ASN A 220 -4.84 -14.86 10.21
N LEU A 221 -4.05 -15.53 11.04
CA LEU A 221 -3.66 -16.94 10.91
C LEU A 221 -4.46 -17.86 11.83
N LEU A 222 -5.31 -17.30 12.69
CA LEU A 222 -6.22 -18.07 13.52
C LEU A 222 -7.38 -18.51 12.62
N ILE A 223 -7.30 -19.71 12.07
CA ILE A 223 -8.46 -20.37 11.50
C ILE A 223 -9.36 -20.70 12.69
N ILE A 224 -10.37 -19.88 12.96
CA ILE A 224 -11.47 -20.31 13.82
C ILE A 224 -12.24 -21.34 12.97
N PRO A 225 -12.29 -22.62 13.34
CA PRO A 225 -13.04 -23.61 12.61
C PRO A 225 -14.53 -23.25 12.72
N THR A 226 -15.06 -22.66 11.65
CA THR A 226 -16.50 -22.64 11.43
C THR A 226 -16.92 -24.04 11.04
N ASN A 227 -17.17 -24.92 12.02
CA ASN A 227 -17.90 -26.15 11.76
C ASN A 227 -18.81 -26.54 12.94
N GLN A 228 -20.11 -26.33 12.68
CA GLN A 228 -21.26 -27.20 12.95
C GLN A 228 -21.77 -27.35 14.40
N ASN A 229 -23.01 -26.85 14.56
CA ASN A 229 -23.95 -27.08 15.67
C ASN A 229 -23.67 -26.38 17.02
N ILE A 230 -23.50 -25.06 17.00
CA ILE A 230 -23.96 -24.26 18.15
C ILE A 230 -25.18 -23.49 17.67
N SER A 231 -26.32 -23.91 18.20
CA SER A 231 -27.62 -23.29 18.08
C SER A 231 -27.49 -21.77 18.11
N GLN A 232 -28.17 -21.10 17.18
CA GLN A 232 -28.40 -19.67 17.21
C GLN A 232 -28.92 -19.28 18.60
N ASN A 233 -28.03 -18.75 19.43
CA ASN A 233 -28.40 -17.79 20.45
C ASN A 233 -27.45 -16.62 20.28
N SER A 234 -27.92 -15.64 19.52
CA SER A 234 -27.37 -14.31 19.39
C SER A 234 -27.26 -13.69 20.78
N ASN A 235 -26.10 -13.85 21.43
CA ASN A 235 -25.56 -13.01 22.52
C ASN A 235 -24.24 -13.60 23.04
N SER A 236 -23.15 -13.49 22.27
CA SER A 236 -21.78 -13.46 22.81
C SER A 236 -20.79 -13.13 21.69
N LEU A 237 -20.56 -11.83 21.49
CA LEU A 237 -19.34 -11.35 20.84
C LEU A 237 -18.20 -11.44 21.86
N SER A 238 -17.78 -12.66 22.17
CA SER A 238 -16.60 -12.93 22.97
C SER A 238 -16.01 -14.26 22.54
N SER A 239 -15.14 -14.22 21.54
CA SER A 239 -14.11 -15.25 21.41
C SER A 239 -13.41 -15.33 22.76
N THR A 240 -13.55 -16.46 23.45
CA THR A 240 -13.01 -16.64 24.79
C THR A 240 -11.49 -16.55 24.73
N LYS A 241 -10.86 -15.90 25.71
CA LYS A 241 -9.37 -15.82 25.79
C LYS A 241 -8.71 -17.20 25.71
N ASP A 242 -9.43 -18.22 26.15
CA ASP A 242 -9.01 -19.61 26.17
C ASP A 242 -8.91 -20.21 24.75
N ASP A 243 -9.82 -19.83 23.83
CA ASP A 243 -9.77 -20.25 22.44
C ASP A 243 -8.55 -19.65 21.74
N GLU A 244 -8.32 -18.33 21.88
CA GLU A 244 -7.13 -17.65 21.33
C GLU A 244 -5.82 -18.23 21.86
N GLN A 245 -5.78 -18.61 23.15
CA GLN A 245 -4.62 -19.26 23.76
C GLN A 245 -4.41 -20.68 23.20
N GLN A 246 -5.46 -21.46 23.04
CA GLN A 246 -5.39 -22.81 22.46
C GLN A 246 -4.84 -22.78 21.03
N TYR A 247 -5.29 -21.84 20.19
CA TYR A 247 -4.74 -21.69 18.83
C TYR A 247 -3.31 -21.14 18.81
N ARG A 248 -2.91 -20.34 19.80
CA ARG A 248 -1.53 -19.84 19.95
C ARG A 248 -0.54 -20.96 20.27
N ASN A 249 -1.03 -22.06 20.86
CA ASN A 249 -0.24 -23.23 21.23
C ASN A 249 -0.09 -24.27 20.10
N LEU A 250 -0.76 -24.10 18.96
CA LEU A 250 -0.61 -24.98 17.80
C LEU A 250 0.78 -24.85 17.14
N PRO A 251 1.32 -25.93 16.54
CA PRO A 251 2.57 -25.88 15.77
C PRO A 251 2.52 -24.82 14.66
N LEU A 252 3.60 -24.06 14.48
CA LEU A 252 3.69 -22.95 13.52
C LEU A 252 3.30 -23.35 12.09
N GLU A 253 3.59 -24.58 11.70
CA GLU A 253 3.29 -25.17 10.38
C GLU A 253 1.79 -25.31 10.11
N GLN A 254 0.99 -25.55 11.17
CA GLN A 254 -0.47 -25.65 11.09
C GLN A 254 -1.14 -24.27 11.08
N ARG A 255 -0.48 -23.25 11.63
CA ARG A 255 -0.94 -21.86 11.68
C ARG A 255 -0.67 -21.11 10.36
N GLN A 256 0.24 -21.58 9.53
CA GLN A 256 0.78 -20.83 8.40
C GLN A 256 0.77 -21.65 7.12
N PRO A 257 -0.32 -21.61 6.31
CA PRO A 257 -0.28 -22.21 4.98
C PRO A 257 0.87 -21.61 4.17
N SER A 258 1.52 -22.44 3.37
CA SER A 258 2.63 -22.01 2.53
C SER A 258 2.14 -20.94 1.55
N THR A 259 2.60 -19.70 1.71
CA THR A 259 2.29 -18.61 0.76
C THR A 259 3.22 -18.64 -0.43
N PHE A 260 4.18 -19.56 -0.48
CA PHE A 260 5.18 -19.62 -1.54
C PHE A 260 4.52 -19.83 -2.90
N TRP A 261 3.64 -20.82 -3.04
CA TRP A 261 2.94 -21.11 -4.29
C TRP A 261 2.02 -19.96 -4.75
N PRO A 262 1.15 -19.39 -3.90
CA PRO A 262 0.39 -18.19 -4.25
C PRO A 262 1.26 -17.01 -4.69
N VAL A 263 2.37 -16.74 -3.99
CA VAL A 263 3.27 -15.62 -4.35
C VAL A 263 4.00 -15.92 -5.67
N PHE A 264 4.55 -17.13 -5.82
CA PHE A 264 5.28 -17.53 -7.02
C PHE A 264 4.42 -17.46 -8.28
N THR A 265 3.18 -17.97 -8.22
CA THR A 265 2.23 -17.90 -9.34
C THR A 265 1.89 -16.46 -9.70
N LYS A 266 1.73 -15.56 -8.72
CA LYS A 266 1.47 -14.14 -8.96
C LYS A 266 2.68 -13.41 -9.53
N VAL A 267 3.89 -13.72 -9.08
CA VAL A 267 5.12 -13.15 -9.64
C VAL A 267 5.32 -13.62 -11.08
N LEU A 268 5.12 -14.92 -11.37
CA LEU A 268 5.18 -15.42 -12.75
C LEU A 268 4.13 -14.76 -13.65
N GLN A 269 2.88 -14.65 -13.17
CA GLN A 269 1.82 -13.97 -13.91
C GLN A 269 2.17 -12.50 -14.18
N ALA A 270 2.70 -11.78 -13.19
CA ALA A 270 3.13 -10.40 -13.34
C ALA A 270 4.29 -10.26 -14.34
N SER A 271 5.31 -11.10 -14.24
CA SER A 271 6.45 -11.13 -15.18
C SER A 271 6.01 -11.46 -16.60
N PHE A 272 5.06 -12.38 -16.78
CA PHE A 272 4.47 -12.71 -18.08
C PHE A 272 3.75 -11.51 -18.69
N TRP A 273 2.89 -10.83 -17.91
CA TRP A 273 2.22 -9.62 -18.36
C TRP A 273 3.21 -8.49 -18.67
N ALA A 274 4.21 -8.26 -17.82
CA ALA A 274 5.24 -7.26 -18.06
C ALA A 274 6.01 -7.54 -19.36
N TYR A 275 6.40 -8.80 -19.61
CA TYR A 275 7.06 -9.20 -20.85
C TYR A 275 6.19 -8.92 -22.08
N ILE A 276 4.91 -9.29 -22.03
CA ILE A 276 3.95 -8.98 -23.11
C ILE A 276 3.87 -7.47 -23.33
N LEU A 277 3.70 -6.68 -22.28
CA LEU A 277 3.58 -5.22 -22.38
C LEU A 277 4.82 -4.59 -23.00
N LEU A 278 6.02 -4.97 -22.56
CA LEU A 278 7.26 -4.45 -23.09
C LEU A 278 7.45 -4.81 -24.58
N LYS A 279 7.16 -6.07 -24.95
CA LYS A 279 7.27 -6.53 -26.35
C LYS A 279 6.27 -5.86 -27.27
N PHE A 280 5.01 -5.75 -26.84
CA PHE A 280 3.95 -5.10 -27.64
C PHE A 280 4.08 -3.58 -27.67
N SER A 281 4.59 -2.94 -26.61
CA SER A 281 4.86 -1.50 -26.59
C SER A 281 5.99 -1.11 -27.53
N GLY A 282 6.99 -1.98 -27.71
CA GLY A 282 8.03 -1.83 -28.73
C GLY A 282 7.47 -1.76 -30.16
N ASN A 283 6.40 -2.50 -30.45
CA ASN A 283 5.91 -2.73 -31.82
C ASN A 283 4.77 -1.80 -32.27
N ASN A 284 4.10 -1.09 -31.35
CA ASN A 284 2.94 -0.25 -31.68
C ASN A 284 3.25 1.24 -31.45
N SER A 285 3.50 1.97 -32.53
CA SER A 285 3.73 3.42 -32.48
C SER A 285 2.42 4.19 -32.36
N ILE A 286 2.34 5.17 -31.45
CA ILE A 286 1.19 6.10 -31.39
C ILE A 286 0.97 6.80 -32.71
N GLU A 287 2.04 7.11 -33.43
CA GLU A 287 1.99 7.81 -34.71
C GLU A 287 1.12 7.10 -35.75
N TYR A 288 0.99 5.76 -35.65
CA TYR A 288 0.10 5.00 -36.52
C TYR A 288 -1.38 5.37 -36.33
N ASN A 289 -1.79 5.91 -35.17
CA ASN A 289 -3.15 6.43 -34.97
C ASN A 289 -3.48 7.60 -35.91
N ILE A 290 -2.47 8.35 -36.35
CA ILE A 290 -2.61 9.56 -37.17
C ILE A 290 -2.40 9.24 -38.66
N SER A 291 -1.90 8.04 -38.98
CA SER A 291 -1.68 7.60 -40.37
C SER A 291 -2.97 7.56 -41.19
N ASP A 292 -2.88 7.93 -42.47
CA ASP A 292 -4.01 7.91 -43.40
C ASP A 292 -4.67 6.51 -43.49
N GLU A 293 -3.89 5.45 -43.33
CA GLU A 293 -4.37 4.07 -43.31
C GLU A 293 -5.29 3.79 -42.12
N MET A 294 -4.93 4.25 -40.92
CA MET A 294 -5.75 4.09 -39.72
C MET A 294 -6.96 5.03 -39.76
N VAL A 295 -6.80 6.25 -40.27
CA VAL A 295 -7.89 7.23 -40.38
C VAL A 295 -9.02 6.71 -41.27
N ASN A 296 -8.67 6.03 -42.36
CA ASN A 296 -9.63 5.44 -43.31
C ASN A 296 -10.18 4.07 -42.86
N SER A 297 -9.77 3.55 -41.71
CA SER A 297 -10.21 2.25 -41.22
C SER A 297 -11.54 2.31 -40.44
N PRO A 298 -12.25 1.17 -40.25
CA PRO A 298 -13.53 1.14 -39.54
C PRO A 298 -13.42 1.71 -38.12
N PHE A 299 -14.45 2.43 -37.67
CA PHE A 299 -14.48 3.09 -36.34
C PHE A 299 -14.03 2.18 -35.19
N PHE A 300 -14.52 0.94 -35.14
CA PHE A 300 -14.14 -0.01 -34.09
C PHE A 300 -12.66 -0.42 -34.13
N LYS A 301 -12.04 -0.49 -35.31
CA LYS A 301 -10.61 -0.77 -35.45
C LYS A 301 -9.79 0.41 -34.91
N ARG A 302 -10.21 1.65 -35.22
CA ARG A 302 -9.59 2.89 -34.72
C ARG A 302 -9.65 3.00 -33.21
N VAL A 303 -10.83 2.81 -32.61
CA VAL A 303 -11.00 2.90 -31.15
C VAL A 303 -10.18 1.82 -30.43
N ARG A 304 -10.17 0.59 -30.94
CA ARG A 304 -9.38 -0.50 -30.35
C ARG A 304 -7.88 -0.24 -30.44
N TYR A 305 -7.40 0.18 -31.60
CA TYR A 305 -5.98 0.47 -31.78
C TYR A 305 -5.55 1.71 -30.99
N LEU A 306 -6.39 2.75 -30.92
CA LEU A 306 -6.14 3.94 -30.10
C LEU A 306 -6.04 3.57 -28.61
N TRP A 307 -7.01 2.80 -28.09
CA TRP A 307 -6.99 2.38 -26.69
C TRP A 307 -5.76 1.54 -26.37
N PHE A 308 -5.43 0.59 -27.25
CA PHE A 308 -4.27 -0.30 -27.07
C PHE A 308 -2.93 0.44 -27.20
N SER A 309 -2.77 1.31 -28.19
CA SER A 309 -1.55 2.09 -28.39
C SER A 309 -1.33 3.13 -27.28
N LEU A 310 -2.39 3.79 -26.78
CA LEU A 310 -2.29 4.67 -25.60
C LEU A 310 -1.83 3.88 -24.37
N PHE A 311 -2.39 2.69 -24.17
CA PHE A 311 -2.04 1.83 -23.05
C PHE A 311 -0.57 1.36 -23.14
N CYS A 312 -0.13 0.93 -24.31
CA CYS A 312 1.26 0.55 -24.56
C CYS A 312 2.23 1.73 -24.38
N HIS A 313 1.86 2.94 -24.81
CA HIS A 313 2.72 4.10 -24.63
C HIS A 313 2.85 4.55 -23.18
N ARG A 314 1.78 4.44 -22.38
CA ARG A 314 1.87 4.68 -20.93
C ARG A 314 2.82 3.72 -20.21
N ALA A 315 3.13 2.58 -20.82
CA ALA A 315 4.05 1.58 -20.26
C ALA A 315 5.51 1.77 -20.73
N LYS A 316 5.77 2.70 -21.65
CA LYS A 316 7.12 3.13 -22.08
C LYS A 316 7.57 4.32 -21.25
#